data_AF-B7FIV7-F1
#
_entry.id   AF-B7FIV7-F1
#
_cell.length_a   1.000
_cell.length_b   1.000
_cell.length_c   1.000
_cell.angle_alpha   90.00
_cell.angle_beta   90.00
_cell.angle_gamma   90.00
#
_symmetry.space_group_name_H-M   'P 1'
#
loop_
_entity.id
_entity.type
_entity.pdbx_description
1 polymer ?
#
loop_
_entity_poly.entity_id
_entity_poly.type
_entity_poly.pdbx_seq_one_letter_code
_entity_poly.pdbx_strand_id
1 'polypeptide(L)'
;MALQEQLDRFKKQQEKCQSTLSSIASSKVGSRKPNTPVVATNASANGRNSRTGVKFSSDTERLQQINNIRKAPVGAQMKRVIDLLLETRQAFTPEQINEACYVDMRANKDVFGSLRKNPKVEYDGQRFSYKAKYGLKEKSELLQLIRRYPEGLAVFDLKDAYPNVMEDLQALKAAGQIWLLSNFDSQDDITYPNDPKANIKVDDDLKQLFRSIELPR
;
A
#
# COMPACT_ATOMS: atom_id res chain seq x y z
N MET A 1 -36.37 25.64 21.14
CA MET A 1 -37.17 24.53 21.70
C MET A 1 -36.73 23.16 21.16
N ALA A 2 -36.52 22.98 19.84
CA ALA A 2 -36.18 21.66 19.26
C ALA A 2 -34.80 21.06 19.66
N LEU A 3 -33.78 21.88 19.88
CA LEU A 3 -32.43 21.40 20.23
C LEU A 3 -32.37 20.80 21.65
N GLN A 4 -33.10 21.41 22.59
CA GLN A 4 -33.19 20.93 23.97
C GLN A 4 -33.89 19.57 24.03
N GLU A 5 -34.95 19.40 23.24
CA GLU A 5 -35.69 18.15 23.16
C GLU A 5 -34.85 17.02 22.55
N GLN A 6 -33.97 17.32 21.59
CA GLN A 6 -33.02 16.34 21.05
C GLN A 6 -31.96 15.93 22.08
N LEU A 7 -31.45 16.86 22.89
CA LEU A 7 -30.49 16.55 23.96
C LEU A 7 -31.12 15.70 25.05
N ASP A 8 -32.37 15.97 25.43
CA ASP A 8 -33.07 15.20 26.45
C ASP A 8 -33.39 13.78 25.97
N ARG A 9 -33.77 13.62 24.69
CA ARG A 9 -33.94 12.30 24.06
C ARG A 9 -32.63 11.51 24.02
N PHE A 10 -31.51 12.17 23.73
CA PHE A 10 -30.19 11.55 23.70
C PHE A 10 -29.74 11.08 25.09
N LYS A 11 -29.89 11.93 26.12
CA LYS A 11 -29.59 11.56 27.52
C LYS A 11 -30.44 10.39 27.99
N LYS A 12 -31.74 10.42 27.70
CA LYS A 12 -32.68 9.35 28.04
C LYS A 12 -32.33 8.03 27.34
N GLN A 13 -31.75 8.08 26.15
CA GLN A 13 -31.27 6.89 25.44
C GLN A 13 -29.97 6.34 26.05
N GLN A 14 -29.04 7.21 26.47
CA GLN A 14 -27.84 6.80 27.20
C GLN A 14 -28.16 6.09 28.52
N GLU A 15 -29.09 6.63 29.32
CA GLU A 15 -29.51 6.04 30.59
C GLU A 15 -30.12 4.64 30.41
N LYS A 16 -30.97 4.47 29.37
CA LYS A 16 -31.54 3.16 29.02
C LYS A 16 -30.46 2.13 28.68
N CYS A 17 -29.46 2.50 27.89
CA CYS A 17 -28.36 1.61 27.55
C CYS A 17 -27.54 1.21 28.78
N GLN A 18 -27.24 2.15 29.69
CA GLN A 18 -26.52 1.84 30.93
C GLN A 18 -27.33 0.92 31.85
N SER A 19 -28.62 1.18 32.05
CA SER A 19 -29.48 0.33 32.90
C SER A 19 -29.59 -1.11 32.38
N THR A 20 -29.60 -1.30 31.06
CA THR A 20 -29.63 -2.63 30.44
C THR A 20 -28.34 -3.39 30.72
N LEU A 21 -27.18 -2.74 30.61
CA LEU A 21 -25.88 -3.35 30.91
C LEU A 21 -25.73 -3.72 32.39
N SER A 22 -26.20 -2.86 33.31
CA SER A 22 -26.22 -3.17 34.74
C SER A 22 -27.11 -4.37 35.07
N SER A 23 -28.28 -4.49 34.45
CA SER A 23 -29.19 -5.64 34.66
C SER A 23 -28.57 -6.97 34.20
N ILE A 24 -27.83 -6.96 33.09
CA ILE A 24 -27.13 -8.15 32.56
C ILE A 24 -25.98 -8.55 33.50
N ALA A 25 -25.23 -7.58 34.04
CA ALA A 25 -24.18 -7.84 35.01
C ALA A 25 -24.71 -8.44 36.32
N SER A 26 -25.87 -7.98 36.79
CA SER A 26 -26.53 -8.52 38.00
C SER A 26 -27.13 -9.92 37.80
N SER A 27 -27.54 -10.27 36.57
CA SER A 27 -28.11 -11.59 36.25
C SER A 27 -27.10 -12.76 36.24
N LYS A 28 -25.79 -12.49 36.32
CA LYS A 28 -24.74 -13.53 36.40
C LYS A 28 -24.40 -14.02 37.81
N VAL A 29 -25.06 -13.52 38.85
CA VAL A 29 -24.84 -13.93 40.25
C VAL A 29 -26.10 -14.64 40.78
N GLY A 30 -26.31 -15.88 40.35
CA GLY A 30 -27.42 -16.68 40.86
C GLY A 30 -27.37 -18.12 40.36
N SER A 31 -27.05 -19.04 41.28
CA SER A 31 -27.23 -20.51 41.19
C SER A 31 -26.02 -21.37 40.79
N ARG A 32 -25.20 -21.78 41.76
CA ARG A 32 -24.97 -23.21 42.10
C ARG A 32 -24.21 -23.39 43.43
N LYS A 33 -24.67 -24.39 44.19
CA LYS A 33 -24.31 -24.79 45.57
C LYS A 33 -22.92 -25.46 45.70
N PRO A 34 -22.40 -25.66 46.93
CA PRO A 34 -20.98 -25.77 47.26
C PRO A 34 -20.47 -27.22 47.42
N ASN A 35 -19.15 -27.41 47.30
CA ASN A 35 -18.41 -28.46 48.02
C ASN A 35 -16.97 -27.97 48.30
N THR A 36 -16.52 -28.21 49.54
CA THR A 36 -15.26 -27.77 50.18
C THR A 36 -14.13 -28.82 49.97
N PRO A 37 -12.94 -28.72 50.61
CA PRO A 37 -11.74 -28.09 50.05
C PRO A 37 -10.51 -29.03 50.01
N VAL A 38 -9.49 -28.71 49.21
CA VAL A 38 -8.13 -29.26 49.43
C VAL A 38 -7.05 -28.23 49.09
N VAL A 39 -6.03 -28.24 49.94
CA VAL A 39 -4.94 -27.26 50.15
C VAL A 39 -3.75 -27.52 49.21
N ALA A 40 -2.88 -26.50 49.12
CA ALA A 40 -1.49 -26.46 48.61
C ALA A 40 -1.34 -26.20 47.09
N THR A 41 -0.46 -25.33 46.57
CA THR A 41 0.68 -24.56 47.08
C THR A 41 1.12 -23.56 45.99
N ASN A 42 1.70 -22.43 46.40
CA ASN A 42 2.67 -21.55 45.73
C ASN A 42 2.83 -21.58 44.19
N ALA A 43 2.63 -20.43 43.53
CA ALA A 43 3.65 -19.81 42.67
C ALA A 43 3.20 -18.43 42.16
N SER A 44 4.17 -17.52 42.18
CA SER A 44 4.14 -16.11 41.74
C SER A 44 3.88 -15.95 40.25
N ALA A 45 3.05 -14.98 39.86
CA ALA A 45 3.30 -14.14 38.68
C ALA A 45 2.37 -12.91 38.66
N ASN A 46 3.00 -11.74 38.65
CA ASN A 46 2.41 -10.42 38.49
C ASN A 46 1.47 -10.34 37.26
N GLY A 47 0.16 -10.43 37.48
CA GLY A 47 -0.87 -10.12 36.49
C GLY A 47 -1.17 -8.63 36.48
N ARG A 48 -0.34 -7.82 35.81
CA ARG A 48 -0.73 -6.47 35.38
C ARG A 48 -1.84 -6.60 34.35
N ASN A 49 -3.09 -6.65 34.80
CA ASN A 49 -4.24 -6.37 33.96
C ASN A 49 -4.22 -4.88 33.60
N SER A 50 -3.47 -4.56 32.55
CA SER A 50 -3.65 -3.33 31.78
C SER A 50 -5.05 -3.39 31.16
N ARG A 51 -6.04 -2.88 31.88
CA ARG A 51 -7.27 -2.39 31.28
C ARG A 51 -6.87 -1.17 30.47
N THR A 52 -6.55 -1.37 29.20
CA THR A 52 -6.47 -0.27 28.24
C THR A 52 -7.83 0.42 28.25
N GLY A 53 -7.90 1.60 28.86
CA GLY A 53 -9.07 2.45 28.79
C GLY A 53 -9.32 2.75 27.32
N VAL A 54 -10.32 2.10 26.74
CA VAL A 54 -10.77 2.33 25.38
C VAL A 54 -11.24 3.77 25.30
N LYS A 55 -10.44 4.61 24.64
CA LYS A 55 -10.82 5.99 24.35
C LYS A 55 -11.92 5.92 23.28
N PHE A 56 -13.18 5.97 23.72
CA PHE A 56 -14.38 5.83 22.87
C PHE A 56 -14.35 6.66 21.56
N SER A 57 -13.64 7.80 21.55
CA SER A 57 -13.48 8.63 20.37
C SER A 57 -12.66 7.97 19.26
N SER A 58 -11.54 7.32 19.57
CA SER A 58 -10.67 6.71 18.56
C SER A 58 -11.30 5.48 17.90
N ASP A 59 -12.10 4.73 18.66
CA ASP A 59 -12.79 3.55 18.16
C ASP A 59 -13.91 3.93 17.19
N THR A 60 -14.61 5.03 17.46
CA THR A 60 -15.68 5.53 16.59
C THR A 60 -15.11 5.99 15.24
N GLU A 61 -14.00 6.72 15.24
CA GLU A 61 -13.32 7.18 14.03
C GLU A 61 -12.78 6.02 13.18
N ARG A 62 -12.14 5.04 13.82
CA ARG A 62 -11.65 3.82 13.15
C ARG A 62 -12.79 3.07 12.47
N LEU A 63 -13.91 2.88 13.18
CA LEU A 63 -15.08 2.19 12.62
C LEU A 63 -15.72 2.95 11.45
N GLN A 64 -15.76 4.28 11.53
CA GLN A 64 -16.20 5.12 10.41
C GLN A 64 -15.28 4.98 9.20
N GLN A 65 -13.96 4.99 9.40
CA GLN A 65 -12.99 4.79 8.33
C GLN A 65 -13.14 3.43 7.66
N ILE A 66 -13.30 2.36 8.45
CA ILE A 66 -13.58 1.02 7.94
C ILE A 66 -14.87 1.01 7.10
N ASN A 67 -15.94 1.63 7.60
CA ASN A 67 -17.21 1.70 6.88
C ASN A 67 -17.06 2.44 5.54
N ASN A 68 -16.37 3.58 5.55
CA ASN A 68 -16.11 4.40 4.37
C ASN A 68 -15.30 3.62 3.32
N ILE A 69 -14.27 2.87 3.74
CA ILE A 69 -13.47 2.04 2.83
C ILE A 69 -14.30 0.91 2.24
N ARG A 70 -15.10 0.21 3.05
CA ARG A 70 -15.91 -0.92 2.59
C ARG A 70 -17.06 -0.52 1.67
N LYS A 71 -17.59 0.69 1.84
CA LYS A 71 -18.59 1.28 0.93
C LYS A 71 -18.00 1.95 -0.29
N ALA A 72 -16.68 2.12 -0.36
CA ALA A 72 -16.04 2.73 -1.51
C ALA A 72 -16.22 1.85 -2.77
N PRO A 73 -16.21 2.45 -3.97
CA PRO A 73 -16.26 1.70 -5.22
C PRO A 73 -15.15 0.65 -5.30
N VAL A 74 -15.42 -0.45 -6.01
CA VAL A 74 -14.48 -1.57 -6.19
C VAL A 74 -13.09 -1.08 -6.61
N GLY A 75 -13.00 -0.17 -7.59
CA GLY A 75 -11.72 0.38 -8.04
C GLY A 75 -10.93 1.12 -6.96
N ALA A 76 -11.61 1.81 -6.04
CA ALA A 76 -10.94 2.51 -4.93
C ALA A 76 -10.40 1.53 -3.88
N GLN A 77 -11.14 0.43 -3.62
CA GLN A 77 -10.66 -0.65 -2.76
C GLN A 77 -9.46 -1.36 -3.39
N MET A 78 -9.54 -1.67 -4.70
CA MET A 78 -8.43 -2.27 -5.44
C MET A 78 -7.17 -1.40 -5.40
N LYS A 79 -7.32 -0.10 -5.64
CA LYS A 79 -6.18 0.84 -5.61
C LYS A 79 -5.47 0.80 -4.25
N ARG A 80 -6.21 0.87 -3.14
CA ARG A 80 -5.63 0.76 -1.79
C ARG A 80 -4.81 -0.50 -1.58
N VAL A 81 -5.32 -1.64 -2.08
CA VAL A 81 -4.62 -2.92 -1.97
C VAL A 81 -3.34 -2.89 -2.82
N ILE A 82 -3.42 -2.39 -4.05
CA ILE A 82 -2.25 -2.29 -4.94
C ILE A 82 -1.20 -1.37 -4.33
N ASP A 83 -1.60 -0.24 -3.77
CA ASP A 83 -0.71 0.71 -3.10
C ASP A 83 -0.01 0.04 -1.90
N LEU A 84 -0.73 -0.73 -1.06
CA LEU A 84 -0.14 -1.53 0.02
C LEU A 84 0.91 -2.52 -0.50
N LEU A 85 0.57 -3.29 -1.54
CA LEU A 85 1.48 -4.28 -2.12
C LEU A 85 2.72 -3.62 -2.76
N LEU A 86 2.54 -2.44 -3.36
CA LEU A 86 3.59 -1.64 -3.95
C LEU A 86 4.56 -1.12 -2.88
N GLU A 87 4.05 -0.56 -1.79
CA GLU A 87 4.86 0.03 -0.71
C GLU A 87 5.62 -1.04 0.08
N THR A 88 4.95 -2.14 0.44
CA THR A 88 5.52 -3.19 1.30
C THR A 88 6.39 -4.18 0.54
N ARG A 89 6.19 -4.34 -0.77
CA ARG A 89 6.84 -5.36 -1.62
C ARG A 89 6.71 -6.79 -1.09
N GLN A 90 5.67 -7.06 -0.29
CA GLN A 90 5.42 -8.35 0.34
C GLN A 90 4.13 -8.99 -0.19
N ALA A 91 4.02 -10.31 -0.01
CA ALA A 91 2.83 -11.07 -0.37
C ALA A 91 1.88 -11.19 0.83
N PHE A 92 0.62 -10.80 0.67
CA PHE A 92 -0.36 -10.77 1.76
C PHE A 92 -1.55 -11.69 1.49
N THR A 93 -2.06 -12.33 2.54
CA THR A 93 -3.34 -13.06 2.45
C THR A 93 -4.53 -12.08 2.47
N PRO A 94 -5.71 -12.48 1.97
CA PRO A 94 -6.91 -11.64 2.05
C PRO A 94 -7.23 -11.12 3.46
N GLU A 95 -6.90 -11.91 4.48
CA GLU A 95 -7.13 -11.56 5.89
C GLU A 95 -6.15 -10.48 6.35
N GLN A 96 -4.86 -10.62 6.02
CA GLN A 96 -3.85 -9.62 6.33
C GLN A 96 -4.13 -8.29 5.61
N ILE A 97 -4.67 -8.34 4.39
CA ILE A 97 -5.04 -7.12 3.65
C ILE A 97 -6.24 -6.42 4.31
N ASN A 98 -7.21 -7.18 4.83
CA ASN A 98 -8.31 -6.61 5.61
C ASN A 98 -7.81 -6.01 6.94
N GLU A 99 -6.79 -6.57 7.57
CA GLU A 99 -6.18 -5.99 8.77
C GLU A 99 -5.39 -4.71 8.47
N ALA A 100 -4.63 -4.68 7.36
CA ALA A 100 -3.77 -3.55 6.99
C ALA A 100 -4.54 -2.39 6.35
N CYS A 101 -5.54 -2.67 5.51
CA CYS A 101 -6.24 -1.67 4.70
C CYS A 101 -7.76 -1.68 4.84
N TYR A 102 -8.33 -2.52 5.71
CA TYR A 102 -9.78 -2.61 5.97
C TYR A 102 -10.64 -3.03 4.77
N VAL A 103 -10.00 -3.52 3.71
CA VAL A 103 -10.65 -4.05 2.51
C VAL A 103 -10.99 -5.52 2.72
N ASP A 104 -12.28 -5.85 2.78
CA ASP A 104 -12.76 -7.21 2.97
C ASP A 104 -13.00 -7.92 1.64
N MET A 105 -11.99 -8.67 1.19
CA MET A 105 -12.04 -9.43 -0.06
C MET A 105 -12.86 -10.72 0.04
N ARG A 106 -13.13 -11.22 1.25
CA ARG A 106 -13.94 -12.43 1.44
C ARG A 106 -15.41 -12.09 1.25
N ALA A 107 -15.84 -10.97 1.81
CA ALA A 107 -17.20 -10.47 1.63
C ALA A 107 -17.42 -9.93 0.21
N ASN A 108 -16.44 -9.24 -0.37
CA ASN A 108 -16.54 -8.64 -1.69
C ASN A 108 -15.80 -9.46 -2.76
N LYS A 109 -16.54 -10.39 -3.39
CA LYS A 109 -16.02 -11.25 -4.47
C LYS A 109 -15.58 -10.48 -5.71
N ASP A 110 -16.17 -9.31 -5.97
CA ASP A 110 -15.83 -8.50 -7.14
C ASP A 110 -14.44 -7.90 -7.03
N VAL A 111 -14.07 -7.40 -5.84
CA VAL A 111 -12.71 -6.90 -5.56
C VAL A 111 -11.69 -8.03 -5.73
N PHE A 112 -11.97 -9.19 -5.15
CA PHE A 112 -11.08 -10.36 -5.26
C PHE A 112 -10.91 -10.83 -6.72
N GLY A 113 -12.01 -10.97 -7.46
CA GLY A 113 -11.98 -11.38 -8.86
C GLY A 113 -11.30 -10.35 -9.77
N SER A 114 -11.51 -9.06 -9.51
CA SER A 114 -10.91 -7.98 -10.29
C SER A 114 -9.42 -7.82 -10.00
N LEU A 115 -8.97 -8.02 -8.76
CA LEU A 115 -7.54 -8.02 -8.40
C LEU A 115 -6.79 -9.16 -9.08
N ARG A 116 -7.37 -10.38 -9.11
CA ARG A 116 -6.76 -11.51 -9.83
C ARG A 116 -6.58 -11.28 -11.32
N LYS A 117 -7.42 -10.45 -11.95
CA LYS A 117 -7.33 -10.08 -13.37
C LYS A 117 -6.40 -8.89 -13.62
N ASN A 118 -5.93 -8.22 -12.57
CA ASN A 118 -5.16 -6.99 -12.72
C ASN A 118 -3.70 -7.31 -13.11
N PRO A 119 -3.13 -6.64 -14.13
CA PRO A 119 -1.75 -6.90 -14.57
C PRO A 119 -0.68 -6.54 -13.54
N LYS A 120 -0.99 -5.68 -12.56
CA LYS A 120 -0.08 -5.25 -11.48
C LYS A 120 -0.12 -6.12 -10.24
N VAL A 121 -0.94 -7.17 -10.23
CA VAL A 121 -1.12 -8.06 -9.08
C VAL A 121 -0.96 -9.50 -9.53
N GLU A 122 -0.21 -10.27 -8.75
CA GLU A 122 -0.11 -11.72 -8.90
C GLU A 122 -0.77 -12.40 -7.72
N TYR A 123 -1.43 -13.53 -7.99
CA TYR A 123 -2.10 -14.31 -6.96
C TYR A 123 -1.67 -15.77 -7.07
N ASP A 124 -1.03 -16.28 -6.01
CA ASP A 124 -0.40 -17.61 -5.98
C ASP A 124 -1.35 -18.75 -5.57
N GLY A 125 -2.62 -18.46 -5.30
CA GLY A 125 -3.57 -19.42 -4.71
C GLY A 125 -3.96 -19.09 -3.27
N GLN A 126 -3.13 -18.32 -2.56
CA GLN A 126 -3.30 -18.00 -1.14
C GLN A 126 -3.04 -16.52 -0.82
N ARG A 127 -2.04 -15.92 -1.46
CA ARG A 127 -1.53 -14.57 -1.24
C ARG A 127 -1.53 -13.75 -2.52
N PHE A 128 -1.64 -12.44 -2.34
CA PHE A 128 -1.48 -11.44 -3.37
C PHE A 128 -0.12 -10.77 -3.24
N SER A 129 0.61 -10.65 -4.34
CA SER A 129 1.88 -9.93 -4.44
C SER A 129 1.81 -8.87 -5.54
N TYR A 130 2.67 -7.85 -5.43
CA TYR A 130 2.81 -6.86 -6.49
C TYR A 130 3.59 -7.43 -7.68
N LYS A 131 3.08 -7.21 -8.90
CA LYS A 131 3.72 -7.62 -10.14
C LYS A 131 4.14 -6.41 -10.95
N ALA A 132 5.44 -6.11 -10.94
CA ALA A 132 6.03 -5.12 -11.83
C ALA A 132 6.05 -5.63 -13.28
N LYS A 133 6.16 -4.73 -14.26
CA LYS A 133 6.08 -5.08 -15.69
C LYS A 133 7.21 -6.01 -16.13
N TYR A 134 8.43 -5.76 -15.65
CA TYR A 134 9.64 -6.48 -16.08
C TYR A 134 10.29 -7.34 -14.99
N GLY A 135 9.73 -7.36 -13.76
CA GLY A 135 10.22 -8.22 -12.68
C GLY A 135 11.68 -7.98 -12.23
N LEU A 136 12.21 -6.78 -12.47
CA LEU A 136 13.60 -6.43 -12.16
C LEU A 136 13.84 -6.32 -10.65
N LYS A 137 14.98 -6.82 -10.19
CA LYS A 137 15.41 -6.75 -8.78
C LYS A 137 16.68 -5.93 -8.58
N GLU A 138 17.52 -5.81 -9.61
CA GLU A 138 18.85 -5.21 -9.49
C GLU A 138 19.18 -4.28 -10.67
N LYS A 139 20.11 -3.34 -10.42
CA LYS A 139 20.70 -2.45 -11.42
C LYS A 139 21.28 -3.18 -12.64
N SER A 140 21.90 -4.33 -12.41
CA SER A 140 22.50 -5.14 -13.48
C SER A 140 21.45 -5.65 -14.47
N GLU A 141 20.31 -6.12 -13.96
CA GLU A 141 19.17 -6.57 -14.77
C GLU A 141 18.51 -5.39 -15.50
N LEU A 142 18.40 -4.24 -14.85
CA LEU A 142 17.90 -3.00 -15.46
C LEU A 142 18.74 -2.62 -16.69
N LEU A 143 20.07 -2.63 -16.58
CA LEU A 143 20.96 -2.31 -17.70
C LEU A 143 20.86 -3.33 -18.84
N GLN A 144 20.75 -4.63 -18.51
CA GLN A 144 20.53 -5.68 -19.51
C GLN A 144 19.20 -5.49 -20.24
N LEU A 145 18.14 -5.12 -19.51
CA LEU A 145 16.84 -4.84 -20.10
C LEU A 145 16.92 -3.66 -21.07
N ILE A 146 17.51 -2.53 -20.65
CA ILE A 146 17.64 -1.33 -21.49
C ILE A 146 18.42 -1.64 -22.78
N ARG A 147 19.49 -2.43 -22.70
CA ARG A 147 20.25 -2.85 -23.89
C ARG A 147 19.47 -3.75 -24.84
N ARG A 148 18.48 -4.49 -24.34
CA ARG A 148 17.64 -5.36 -25.16
C ARG A 148 16.57 -4.58 -25.95
N TYR A 149 16.21 -3.38 -25.49
CA TYR A 149 15.21 -2.52 -26.13
C TYR A 149 15.88 -1.25 -26.69
N PRO A 150 16.47 -1.31 -27.90
CA PRO A 150 17.10 -0.15 -28.52
C PRO A 150 16.11 0.97 -28.83
N GLU A 151 14.83 0.64 -29.01
CA GLU A 151 13.71 1.58 -29.20
C GLU A 151 13.40 2.44 -27.97
N GLY A 152 14.00 2.12 -26.82
CA GLY A 152 13.81 2.83 -25.56
C GLY A 152 12.72 2.24 -24.66
N LEU A 153 12.82 2.57 -23.38
CA LEU A 153 11.91 2.14 -22.32
C LEU A 153 11.40 3.34 -21.54
N ALA A 154 10.09 3.44 -21.38
CA ALA A 154 9.47 4.48 -20.57
C ALA A 154 9.84 4.32 -19.09
N VAL A 155 10.30 5.39 -18.45
CA VAL A 155 10.63 5.41 -17.02
C VAL A 155 9.40 5.10 -16.17
N PHE A 156 8.19 5.44 -16.65
CA PHE A 156 6.93 5.09 -15.98
C PHE A 156 6.77 3.58 -15.74
N ASP A 157 7.25 2.74 -16.65
CA ASP A 157 7.19 1.28 -16.54
C ASP A 157 8.31 0.69 -15.66
N LEU A 158 9.36 1.48 -15.39
CA LEU A 158 10.52 1.07 -14.62
C LEU A 158 10.45 1.53 -13.16
N LYS A 159 9.82 2.69 -12.90
CA LYS A 159 9.76 3.32 -11.56
C LYS A 159 9.22 2.42 -10.45
N ASP A 160 8.38 1.45 -10.80
CA ASP A 160 7.73 0.55 -9.86
C ASP A 160 8.42 -0.82 -9.73
N ALA A 161 9.52 -1.05 -10.46
CA ALA A 161 10.20 -2.34 -10.50
C ALA A 161 10.85 -2.69 -9.15
N TYR A 162 11.67 -1.79 -8.59
CA TYR A 162 12.25 -1.92 -7.26
C TYR A 162 12.51 -0.53 -6.64
N PRO A 163 12.72 -0.42 -5.30
CA PRO A 163 12.74 0.88 -4.61
C PRO A 163 13.79 1.88 -5.12
N ASN A 164 14.98 1.41 -5.50
CA ASN A 164 16.12 2.26 -5.86
C ASN A 164 16.25 2.48 -7.38
N VAL A 165 15.26 2.11 -8.20
CA VAL A 165 15.35 2.20 -9.67
C VAL A 165 15.72 3.62 -10.13
N MET A 166 15.12 4.64 -9.53
CA MET A 166 15.34 6.03 -9.95
C MET A 166 16.79 6.48 -9.71
N GLU A 167 17.36 6.09 -8.56
CA GLU A 167 18.76 6.36 -8.24
C GLU A 167 19.69 5.59 -9.18
N ASP A 168 19.37 4.33 -9.46
CA ASP A 168 20.14 3.50 -10.38
C ASP A 168 20.09 4.01 -11.82
N LEU A 169 18.93 4.48 -12.30
CA LEU A 169 18.81 5.13 -13.60
C LEU A 169 19.68 6.39 -13.68
N GLN A 170 19.67 7.23 -12.64
CA GLN A 170 20.54 8.40 -12.58
C GLN A 170 22.02 8.00 -12.54
N ALA A 171 22.38 6.96 -11.79
CA ALA A 171 23.74 6.45 -11.75
C ALA A 171 24.19 5.86 -13.10
N LEU A 172 23.31 5.16 -13.82
CA LEU A 172 23.59 4.65 -15.17
C LEU A 172 23.75 5.80 -16.19
N LYS A 173 22.95 6.87 -16.06
CA LYS A 173 23.10 8.09 -16.85
C LYS A 173 24.42 8.80 -16.56
N ALA A 174 24.77 8.96 -15.29
CA ALA A 174 26.04 9.57 -14.88
C ALA A 174 27.26 8.75 -15.31
N ALA A 175 27.12 7.42 -15.33
CA ALA A 175 28.12 6.50 -15.88
C ALA A 175 28.19 6.53 -17.43
N GLY A 176 27.30 7.27 -18.10
CA GLY A 176 27.22 7.34 -19.56
C GLY A 176 26.80 6.02 -20.20
N GLN A 177 26.14 5.12 -19.46
CA GLN A 177 25.70 3.82 -19.98
C GLN A 177 24.30 3.87 -20.60
N ILE A 178 23.50 4.88 -20.25
CA ILE A 178 22.16 5.10 -20.78
C ILE A 178 21.94 6.60 -21.07
N TRP A 179 21.06 6.89 -22.02
CA TRP A 179 20.50 8.22 -22.24
C TRP A 179 19.11 8.29 -21.60
N LEU A 180 18.81 9.41 -20.94
CA LEU A 180 17.50 9.70 -20.38
C LEU A 180 16.99 10.96 -21.08
N LEU A 181 15.99 10.79 -21.93
CA LEU A 181 15.43 11.84 -22.77
C LEU A 181 13.98 12.09 -22.35
N SER A 182 13.66 13.33 -22.00
CA SER A 182 12.30 13.73 -21.69
C SER A 182 11.52 13.87 -22.99
N ASN A 183 10.43 13.09 -23.14
CA ASN A 183 9.55 13.30 -24.27
C ASN A 183 8.64 14.50 -23.98
N PHE A 184 8.78 15.56 -24.78
CA PHE A 184 8.02 16.80 -24.59
C PHE A 184 6.50 16.61 -24.78
N ASP A 185 6.10 15.59 -25.54
CA ASP A 185 4.70 15.30 -25.85
C ASP A 185 4.01 14.47 -24.76
N SER A 186 4.69 13.44 -24.21
CA SER A 186 4.11 12.56 -23.18
C SER A 186 4.47 12.91 -21.75
N GLN A 187 5.34 13.92 -21.51
CA GLN A 187 5.94 14.27 -20.20
C GLN A 187 6.66 13.13 -19.47
N ASP A 188 6.73 11.95 -20.09
CA ASP A 188 7.42 10.78 -19.56
C ASP A 188 8.86 10.76 -20.08
N ASP A 189 9.79 10.52 -19.17
CA ASP A 189 11.18 10.26 -19.53
C ASP A 189 11.30 8.87 -20.18
N ILE A 190 12.09 8.79 -21.25
CA ILE A 190 12.41 7.55 -21.95
C ILE A 190 13.91 7.26 -21.80
N THR A 191 14.21 6.02 -21.45
CA THR A 191 15.57 5.50 -21.27
C THR A 191 16.02 4.77 -22.53
N TYR A 192 17.18 5.13 -23.05
CA TYR A 192 17.81 4.48 -24.20
C TYR A 192 19.18 3.92 -23.83
N PRO A 193 19.61 2.79 -24.40
CA PRO A 193 20.97 2.31 -24.22
C PRO A 193 21.97 3.27 -24.87
N ASN A 194 23.08 3.57 -24.18
CA ASN A 194 24.22 4.23 -24.79
C ASN A 194 25.29 3.20 -25.14
N ASP A 195 25.72 3.17 -26.40
CA ASP A 195 26.84 2.31 -26.80
C ASP A 195 28.17 2.97 -26.37
N PRO A 196 28.97 2.32 -25.49
CA PRO A 196 30.27 2.86 -25.09
C PRO A 196 31.24 3.06 -26.26
N LYS A 197 31.04 2.40 -27.40
CA LYS A 197 31.84 2.59 -28.62
C LYS A 197 31.57 3.93 -29.31
N ALA A 198 30.42 4.55 -29.06
CA ALA A 198 30.00 5.78 -29.70
C ALA A 198 30.33 7.05 -28.90
N ASN A 199 31.07 6.93 -27.79
CA ASN A 199 31.38 8.07 -26.93
C ASN A 199 32.52 8.93 -27.52
N ILE A 200 32.17 9.85 -28.41
CA ILE A 200 33.09 10.83 -28.99
C ILE A 200 32.96 12.14 -28.23
N LYS A 201 34.04 12.57 -27.58
CA LYS A 201 34.11 13.92 -27.00
C LYS A 201 34.46 14.91 -28.11
N VAL A 202 33.60 15.90 -28.32
CA VAL A 202 33.80 16.98 -29.29
C VAL A 202 33.74 18.30 -28.54
N ASP A 203 34.73 19.17 -28.78
CA ASP A 203 34.80 20.50 -28.19
C ASP A 203 33.64 21.39 -28.67
N ASP A 204 33.24 22.35 -27.85
CA ASP A 204 32.08 23.21 -28.14
C ASP A 204 32.31 24.09 -29.39
N ASP A 205 33.54 24.52 -29.62
CA ASP A 205 33.92 25.30 -30.81
C ASP A 205 33.68 24.52 -32.10
N LEU A 206 33.99 23.21 -32.10
CA LEU A 206 33.73 22.32 -33.24
C LEU A 206 32.22 22.10 -33.45
N LYS A 207 31.44 22.00 -32.36
CA LYS A 207 29.98 21.92 -32.46
C LYS A 207 29.38 23.20 -33.05
N GLN A 208 29.92 24.36 -32.69
CA GLN A 208 29.47 25.64 -33.20
C GLN A 208 29.82 25.80 -34.68
N LEU A 209 31.05 25.45 -35.07
CA LEU A 209 31.48 25.45 -36.47
C LEU A 209 30.63 24.53 -37.33
N PHE A 210 30.33 23.32 -36.85
CA PHE A 210 29.48 22.38 -37.58
C PHE A 210 28.07 22.94 -37.81
N ARG A 211 27.50 23.61 -36.82
CA ARG A 211 26.17 24.25 -36.92
C ARG A 211 26.15 25.48 -37.82
N SER A 212 27.28 26.16 -38.00
CA SER A 212 27.37 27.35 -38.85
C SER A 212 27.56 27.04 -40.33
N ILE A 213 27.85 25.78 -40.68
CA ILE A 213 27.97 25.38 -42.09
C ILE A 213 26.55 25.30 -42.68
N GLU A 214 26.25 26.21 -43.61
CA GLU A 214 25.01 26.16 -44.38
C GLU A 214 25.08 25.03 -45.43
N LEU A 215 24.13 24.10 -45.37
CA LEU A 215 24.01 23.04 -46.37
C LEU A 215 23.49 23.63 -47.69
N PRO A 216 24.05 23.25 -48.85
CA PRO A 216 23.51 23.66 -50.15
C PRO A 216 22.05 23.21 -50.26
N ARG A 217 21.18 24.13 -50.70
CA ARG A 217 19.76 23.86 -50.93
C ARG A 217 19.51 23.10 -52.21
#